data_AF-A0A1D6M3N9-F1
#
_entry.id   AF-A0A1D6M3N9-F1
#
_cell.length_a   1.000
_cell.length_b   1.000
_cell.length_c   1.000
_cell.angle_alpha   90.00
_cell.angle_beta   90.00
_cell.angle_gamma   90.00
#
_symmetry.space_group_name_H-M   'P 1'
#
loop_
_entity.id
_entity.type
_entity.pdbx_description
1 polymer ?
#
loop_
_entity_poly.entity_id
_entity_poly.type
_entity_poly.pdbx_seq_one_letter_code
_entity_poly.pdbx_strand_id
1 'polypeptide(L)'
;MVDPALKGQFALKDLIQVAAIAAMCVQTKAEYRPLMTDVVQSLIPIAKTTPAMSCSSTPLRPALQHVIFMGPQCGDDKASS
;
A
#
# COMPACT_ATOMS: atom_id res chain seq x y z
N MET A 1 -5.93 -1.57 -15.78
CA MET A 1 -4.52 -1.12 -15.73
C MET A 1 -4.04 -1.21 -14.30
N VAL A 2 -2.79 -1.61 -14.10
CA VAL A 2 -2.14 -1.60 -12.77
C VAL A 2 -1.65 -0.17 -12.49
N ASP A 3 -1.70 0.24 -11.23
CA ASP A 3 -1.33 1.60 -10.82
C ASP A 3 0.10 1.95 -11.27
N PRO A 4 0.31 3.06 -12.00
CA PRO A 4 1.63 3.43 -12.51
C PRO A 4 2.62 3.83 -11.41
N ALA A 5 2.16 4.20 -10.21
CA ALA A 5 3.04 4.53 -9.09
C ALA A 5 3.73 3.29 -8.50
N LEU A 6 3.21 2.08 -8.77
CA LEU A 6 3.85 0.83 -8.38
C LEU A 6 5.15 0.54 -9.16
N LYS A 7 5.42 1.24 -10.28
CA LYS A 7 6.68 1.15 -11.06
C LYS A 7 7.15 -0.28 -11.41
N GLY A 8 6.24 -1.26 -11.49
CA GLY A 8 6.60 -2.67 -11.69
C GLY A 8 7.22 -3.36 -10.47
N GLN A 9 7.31 -2.69 -9.32
CA GLN A 9 7.86 -3.20 -8.06
C GLN A 9 6.83 -4.06 -7.30
N PHE A 10 6.23 -5.03 -7.97
CA PHE A 10 5.26 -5.94 -7.35
C PHE A 10 5.39 -7.34 -7.96
N ALA A 11 5.19 -8.37 -7.13
CA ALA A 11 5.04 -9.72 -7.66
C ALA A 11 3.62 -9.88 -8.22
N LEU A 12 3.47 -10.46 -9.40
CA LEU A 12 2.17 -10.67 -10.04
C LEU A 12 1.19 -11.44 -9.13
N LYS A 13 1.70 -12.44 -8.40
CA LYS A 13 0.94 -13.22 -7.42
C LYS A 13 0.34 -12.35 -6.30
N ASP A 14 1.10 -11.39 -5.79
CA ASP A 14 0.71 -10.51 -4.70
C ASP A 14 -0.34 -9.51 -5.19
N LEU A 15 -0.15 -8.97 -6.40
CA LEU A 15 -1.13 -8.10 -7.05
C LEU A 15 -2.48 -8.79 -7.24
N ILE A 16 -2.47 -10.04 -7.74
CA ILE A 16 -3.69 -10.82 -7.94
C ILE A 16 -4.39 -11.07 -6.60
N GLN A 17 -3.65 -11.41 -5.55
CA GLN A 17 -4.23 -11.66 -4.23
C GLN A 17 -4.85 -10.40 -3.63
N VAL A 18 -4.16 -9.25 -3.69
CA VAL A 18 -4.70 -7.97 -3.21
C VAL A 18 -5.94 -7.57 -4.00
N ALA A 19 -5.94 -7.76 -5.33
CA ALA A 19 -7.10 -7.49 -6.16
C ALA A 19 -8.30 -8.38 -5.78
N ALA A 20 -8.09 -9.66 -5.48
CA ALA A 20 -9.14 -10.56 -5.02
C ALA A 20 -9.73 -10.12 -3.67
N ILE A 21 -8.88 -9.74 -2.71
CA ILE A 21 -9.33 -9.23 -1.40
C ILE A 21 -10.13 -7.93 -1.59
N ALA A 22 -9.63 -6.99 -2.40
CA ALA A 22 -10.32 -5.74 -2.69
C ALA A 22 -11.67 -5.98 -3.37
N ALA A 23 -11.75 -6.93 -4.31
CA ALA A 23 -12.99 -7.32 -4.98
C ALA A 23 -14.04 -7.83 -3.98
N MET A 24 -13.63 -8.64 -3.00
CA MET A 24 -14.54 -9.10 -1.93
C MET A 24 -15.05 -7.94 -1.07
N CYS A 25 -14.19 -6.95 -0.76
CA CYS A 25 -14.56 -5.79 0.05
C CYS A 25 -15.57 -4.85 -0.65
N VAL A 26 -15.51 -4.71 -1.98
CA VAL A 26 -16.39 -3.80 -2.74
C VAL A 26 -17.67 -4.46 -3.25
N GLN A 27 -17.94 -5.72 -2.89
CA GLN A 27 -19.15 -6.41 -3.34
C GLN A 27 -20.43 -5.65 -2.92
N THR A 28 -21.43 -5.71 -3.80
CA THR A 28 -22.73 -5.04 -3.63
C THR A 28 -23.55 -5.64 -2.48
N LYS A 29 -23.41 -6.95 -2.25
CA LYS A 29 -24.03 -7.63 -1.10
C LYS A 29 -23.11 -7.61 0.11
N ALA A 30 -23.66 -7.24 1.26
CA ALA A 30 -22.92 -7.17 2.53
C ALA A 30 -22.42 -8.55 3.01
N GLU A 31 -23.14 -9.62 2.67
CA GLU A 31 -22.87 -10.98 3.13
C GLU A 31 -21.57 -11.57 2.56
N TYR A 32 -21.13 -11.07 1.41
CA TYR A 32 -19.86 -11.47 0.81
C TYR A 32 -18.69 -10.55 1.18
N ARG A 33 -18.95 -9.49 1.96
CA ARG A 33 -17.87 -8.64 2.47
C ARG A 33 -17.20 -9.36 3.64
N PRO A 34 -15.89 -9.61 3.57
CA PRO A 34 -15.17 -10.25 4.66
C PRO A 34 -15.14 -9.35 5.89
N LEU A 35 -14.95 -9.97 7.05
CA LEU A 35 -14.67 -9.22 8.28
C LEU A 35 -13.31 -8.52 8.14
N MET A 36 -13.20 -7.30 8.66
CA MET A 36 -11.97 -6.52 8.55
C MET A 36 -10.76 -7.22 9.17
N THR A 37 -10.95 -8.08 10.18
CA THR A 37 -9.88 -8.90 10.75
C THR A 37 -9.32 -9.92 9.74
N ASP A 38 -10.18 -10.58 8.97
CA ASP A 38 -9.77 -11.56 7.95
C ASP A 38 -9.04 -10.88 6.79
N VAL A 39 -9.48 -9.68 6.42
CA VAL A 39 -8.81 -8.84 5.42
C VAL A 39 -7.39 -8.54 5.87
N VAL A 40 -7.21 -8.04 7.10
CA VAL A 40 -5.90 -7.70 7.64
C VAL A 40 -5.01 -8.94 7.73
N GLN A 41 -5.53 -10.06 8.25
CA GLN A 41 -4.77 -11.31 8.35
C GLN A 41 -4.29 -11.81 6.98
N SER A 42 -5.13 -11.68 5.95
CA SER A 42 -4.78 -12.06 4.58
C SER A 42 -3.74 -11.12 3.95
N LEU A 43 -3.70 -9.84 4.34
CA LEU A 43 -2.77 -8.84 3.80
C LEU A 43 -1.38 -8.86 4.47
N ILE A 44 -1.27 -9.28 5.74
CA ILE A 44 0.01 -9.37 6.47
C ILE A 44 1.11 -10.12 5.69
N PRO A 45 0.90 -11.36 5.19
CA PRO A 45 1.97 -12.09 4.49
C PRO A 45 2.39 -11.43 3.17
N ILE A 46 1.46 -10.75 2.49
CA ILE A 46 1.71 -10.03 1.23
C ILE A 46 2.56 -8.78 1.51
N ALA A 47 2.21 -8.03 2.55
CA ALA A 47 2.91 -6.82 2.96
C ALA A 47 4.35 -7.10 3.41
N LYS A 48 4.61 -8.26 4.00
CA LYS A 48 5.98 -8.69 4.39
C LYS A 48 6.84 -9.13 3.21
N THR A 49 6.21 -9.56 2.11
CA THR A 49 6.91 -10.07 0.91
C THR A 49 7.25 -8.94 -0.07
N THR A 50 6.47 -7.86 -0.07
CA THR A 50 6.78 -6.68 -0.87
C THR A 50 7.96 -5.95 -0.21
N PRO A 51 9.06 -5.65 -0.92
CA PRO A 51 10.10 -4.79 -0.37
C PRO A 51 9.42 -3.50 0.02
N ALA A 52 9.39 -3.21 1.32
CA ALA A 52 8.62 -2.11 1.87
C ALA A 52 8.85 -0.87 0.99
N MET A 53 7.79 -0.41 0.32
CA MET A 53 7.72 1.01 0.00
C MET A 53 7.75 1.68 1.36
N SER A 54 8.96 2.04 1.79
CA SER A 54 9.23 2.83 2.98
C SER A 54 8.74 4.25 2.73
N CYS A 55 7.44 4.39 2.47
CA CYS A 55 6.71 5.60 2.77
C CYS A 55 6.58 5.57 4.30
N SER A 56 7.59 6.11 4.98
CA SER A 56 7.58 6.35 6.42
C SER A 56 6.49 7.39 6.75
N SER A 57 5.22 6.97 6.67
CA SER A 57 4.06 7.82 6.89
C SER A 57 3.04 7.08 7.74
N THR A 58 3.44 6.66 8.94
CA THR A 58 2.49 6.44 10.05
C THR A 58 3.00 7.17 11.29
N PRO A 59 2.34 8.26 11.72
CA PRO A 59 2.54 8.78 13.06
C PRO A 59 1.70 7.93 14.02
N LEU A 60 2.22 6.77 14.44
CA LEU A 60 1.65 6.03 15.56
C LEU A 60 2.15 6.65 16.87
N ARG A 61 1.33 7.55 17.42
CA ARG A 61 1.25 7.97 18.83
C ARG A 61 2.45 8.77 19.40
N PRO A 62 2.17 9.74 20.31
CA PRO A 62 3.17 10.66 20.84
C PRO A 62 3.80 10.08 22.11
N ALA A 63 5.07 9.70 22.04
CA ALA A 63 5.98 9.84 23.18
C ALA A 63 7.41 9.66 22.68
N LEU A 64 8.13 10.77 22.65
CA LEU A 64 9.57 10.87 22.46
C LEU A 64 10.13 10.61 21.04
N GLN A 65 10.47 11.75 20.43
CA GLN A 65 11.71 12.01 19.68
C GLN A 65 11.58 12.20 18.15
N HIS A 66 11.52 13.49 17.84
CA HIS A 66 12.36 14.18 16.83
C HIS A 66 11.93 14.06 15.36
N VAL A 67 11.03 14.97 14.99
CA VAL A 67 11.07 15.80 13.78
C VAL A 67 12.17 15.47 12.76
N ILE A 68 11.93 14.57 11.81
CA ILE A 68 12.47 14.72 10.45
C ILE A 68 11.40 14.26 9.44
N PHE A 69 10.99 15.25 8.63
CA PHE A 69 10.40 15.13 7.29
C PHE A 69 8.87 15.02 7.12
N MET A 70 8.20 16.16 7.30
CA MET A 70 7.10 16.53 6.40
C MET A 70 7.70 17.04 5.08
N GLY A 71 7.23 16.53 3.94
CA GLY A 71 7.39 17.21 2.65
C GLY A 71 7.43 16.30 1.41
N PRO A 72 6.46 16.42 0.48
CA PRO A 72 6.60 15.90 -0.87
C PRO A 72 7.49 16.86 -1.68
N GLN A 73 8.33 16.34 -2.58
CA GLN A 73 8.81 17.14 -3.71
C GLN A 73 8.54 16.38 -5.01
N CYS A 74 7.33 16.62 -5.52
CA CYS A 74 7.13 16.78 -6.94
C CYS A 74 7.95 18.02 -7.35
N GLY A 75 8.91 17.84 -8.25
CA GLY A 75 9.79 18.90 -8.73
C GLY A 75 10.50 18.42 -9.99
N ASP A 76 9.91 18.77 -11.13
CA ASP A 76 10.53 18.79 -12.44
C ASP A 76 11.94 19.40 -12.38
N ASP A 77 12.95 18.71 -12.93
CA ASP A 77 13.87 19.24 -13.95
C ASP A 77 14.97 18.21 -14.26
N LYS A 78 14.99 17.71 -15.50
CA LYS A 78 16.28 17.53 -16.18
C LYS A 78 16.05 17.61 -17.70
N ALA A 79 16.12 18.84 -18.20
CA ALA A 79 16.74 19.05 -19.50
C ALA A 79 18.16 18.45 -19.46
N SER A 80 18.51 17.59 -20.42
CA SER A 80 19.92 17.33 -20.72
C SER A 80 20.10 16.70 -22.10
N SER A 81 20.48 17.59 -23.03
CA SER A 81 21.17 17.41 -24.32
C SER A 81 20.56 16.54 -25.40
#